data_AF-A0A2W4RP48-F1
#
_entry.id   AF-A0A2W4RP48-F1
#
_cell.length_a   1.000
_cell.length_b   1.000
_cell.length_c   1.000
_cell.angle_alpha   90.00
_cell.angle_beta   90.00
_cell.angle_gamma   90.00
#
_symmetry.space_group_name_H-M   'P 1'
#
loop_
_entity.id
_entity.type
_entity.pdbx_description
1 polymer ?
#
loop_
_entity_poly.entity_id
_entity_poly.type
_entity_poly.pdbx_seq_one_letter_code
_entity_poly.pdbx_strand_id
1 'polypeptide(L)'
;MVALRIRAYSLRRTQRDRGIGLKHYVLHPKAASEPGWSEAWWWLGIPIATAVAIFAIYLISPEFYRARMLPEGYGILELSHFLIPLAGFFICLSLFSTIPVKSWPLLRTAIVFFAISCFYIAGEEHSWGQWFFYWDTPELWGRINRQNETNLHNTFVLFNQLPQNILRMAIVIGGIILPLSSRARRFVARYPIIVALTPPAAIVPVAVTAIVFSGIVTIQKSGLVDEILARPSEAAETFYYMFILFYLIMLRRRLRHQQADVVVPRS
;
A
#
# COMPACT_ATOMS: atom_id res chain seq x y z
N MET A 1 -32.26 -13.47 5.36
CA MET A 1 -31.47 -14.29 4.42
C MET A 1 -31.84 -13.89 2.99
N VAL A 2 -31.04 -13.05 2.34
CA VAL A 2 -31.25 -12.66 0.94
C VAL A 2 -30.11 -13.25 0.12
N ALA A 3 -30.39 -14.34 -0.58
CA ALA A 3 -29.47 -14.99 -1.50
C ALA A 3 -29.32 -14.13 -2.76
N LEU A 4 -28.18 -13.44 -2.89
CA LEU A 4 -27.79 -12.74 -4.11
C LEU A 4 -27.40 -13.77 -5.20
N ARG A 5 -28.36 -14.13 -6.06
CA ARG A 5 -28.09 -14.82 -7.33
C ARG A 5 -27.31 -13.89 -8.26
N ILE A 6 -26.03 -14.18 -8.45
CA ILE A 6 -25.22 -13.59 -9.52
C ILE A 6 -25.68 -14.24 -10.83
N ARG A 7 -26.37 -13.49 -11.69
CA ARG A 7 -26.64 -13.91 -13.08
C ARG A 7 -25.30 -13.93 -13.83
N ALA A 8 -24.89 -15.10 -14.28
CA ALA A 8 -23.87 -15.24 -15.31
C ALA A 8 -24.41 -14.65 -16.62
N TYR A 9 -23.75 -13.61 -17.15
CA TYR A 9 -24.00 -13.15 -18.51
C TYR A 9 -23.41 -14.19 -19.47
N SER A 10 -24.26 -15.01 -20.10
CA SER A 10 -23.87 -15.82 -21.25
C SER A 10 -23.97 -14.95 -22.51
N LEU A 11 -22.84 -14.41 -22.98
CA LEU A 11 -22.77 -13.82 -24.31
C LEU A 11 -22.72 -14.95 -25.35
N ARG A 12 -23.71 -14.95 -26.25
CA ARG A 12 -23.82 -15.88 -27.38
C ARG A 12 -22.54 -15.85 -28.23
N ARG A 13 -22.03 -17.02 -28.58
CA ARG A 13 -20.98 -17.22 -29.59
C ARG A 13 -21.52 -16.77 -30.94
N THR A 14 -20.97 -15.71 -31.51
CA THR A 14 -20.87 -15.54 -32.96
C THR A 14 -19.46 -15.93 -33.39
N GLN A 15 -19.39 -17.05 -34.12
CA GLN A 15 -18.17 -17.49 -34.79
C GLN A 15 -17.87 -16.55 -35.97
N ARG A 16 -16.72 -15.88 -35.91
CA ARG A 16 -15.75 -15.64 -36.99
C ARG A 16 -14.98 -14.38 -36.62
N ASP A 17 -13.74 -14.55 -36.18
CA ASP A 17 -12.66 -13.69 -36.65
C ASP A 17 -11.30 -14.37 -36.42
N ARG A 18 -10.55 -14.51 -37.51
CA ARG A 18 -9.14 -14.90 -37.51
C ARG A 18 -8.36 -13.62 -37.24
N GLY A 19 -7.82 -13.48 -36.04
CA GLY A 19 -6.98 -12.36 -35.65
C GLY A 19 -6.32 -12.65 -34.31
N ILE A 20 -4.99 -12.75 -34.34
CA ILE A 20 -4.00 -12.69 -33.25
C ILE A 20 -4.62 -12.77 -31.83
N GLY A 21 -4.39 -13.90 -31.17
CA GLY A 21 -5.02 -14.29 -29.91
C GLY A 21 -4.73 -13.39 -28.71
N LEU A 22 -5.49 -12.30 -28.59
CA LEU A 22 -5.86 -11.70 -27.32
C LEU A 22 -7.08 -12.45 -26.77
N LYS A 23 -6.91 -13.76 -26.51
CA LYS A 23 -7.93 -14.53 -25.81
C LYS A 23 -8.16 -13.86 -24.46
N HIS A 24 -9.41 -13.55 -24.21
CA HIS A 24 -9.88 -12.70 -23.14
C HIS A 24 -9.32 -13.17 -21.79
N TYR A 25 -8.44 -12.36 -21.19
CA TYR A 25 -8.23 -12.39 -19.76
C TYR A 25 -9.53 -11.89 -19.11
N VAL A 26 -10.52 -12.76 -19.03
CA VAL A 26 -11.71 -12.51 -18.22
C VAL A 26 -11.21 -12.48 -16.79
N LEU A 27 -11.09 -11.29 -16.23
CA LEU A 27 -10.85 -11.11 -14.82
C LEU A 27 -12.03 -11.71 -14.08
N HIS A 28 -11.88 -12.95 -13.65
CA HIS A 28 -12.80 -13.52 -12.69
C HIS A 28 -12.48 -12.90 -11.34
N PRO A 29 -13.39 -12.09 -10.76
CA PRO A 29 -13.19 -11.45 -9.46
C PRO A 29 -13.41 -12.47 -8.33
N LYS A 30 -13.08 -13.76 -8.54
CA LYS A 30 -13.44 -14.81 -7.58
C LYS A 30 -12.53 -14.76 -6.36
N ALA A 31 -13.20 -14.72 -5.21
CA ALA A 31 -12.75 -14.71 -3.82
C ALA A 31 -11.72 -15.79 -3.38
N ALA A 32 -11.29 -16.70 -4.27
CA ALA A 32 -10.44 -17.84 -3.89
C ALA A 32 -8.98 -17.45 -3.56
N SER A 33 -8.51 -16.30 -4.04
CA SER A 33 -7.15 -15.79 -3.78
C SER A 33 -7.08 -14.75 -2.66
N GLU A 34 -8.24 -14.28 -2.18
CA GLU A 34 -8.35 -13.29 -1.12
C GLU A 34 -8.11 -13.95 0.24
N PRO A 35 -7.43 -13.29 1.19
CA PRO A 35 -7.19 -13.87 2.50
C PRO A 35 -8.49 -14.09 3.26
N GLY A 36 -8.64 -15.30 3.81
CA GLY A 36 -9.78 -15.67 4.66
C GLY A 36 -9.53 -15.38 6.15
N TRP A 37 -10.47 -15.79 7.00
CA TRP A 37 -10.38 -15.64 8.46
C TRP A 37 -9.28 -16.46 9.11
N SER A 38 -8.89 -17.60 8.52
CA SER A 38 -7.70 -18.37 8.94
C SER A 38 -6.41 -17.55 8.84
N GLU A 39 -6.42 -16.49 8.04
CA GLU A 39 -5.30 -15.60 7.83
C GLU A 39 -5.49 -14.22 8.50
N ALA A 40 -6.54 -14.04 9.31
CA ALA A 40 -6.86 -12.77 9.96
C ALA A 40 -5.73 -12.24 10.84
N TRP A 41 -4.86 -13.12 11.33
CA TRP A 41 -3.70 -12.74 12.13
C TRP A 41 -2.83 -11.67 11.46
N TRP A 42 -2.70 -11.66 10.13
CA TRP A 42 -1.88 -10.65 9.44
C TRP A 42 -2.68 -9.46 8.94
N TRP A 43 -3.81 -9.67 8.25
CA TRP A 43 -4.53 -8.54 7.62
C TRP A 43 -5.38 -7.75 8.61
N LEU A 44 -5.75 -8.35 9.74
CA LEU A 44 -6.46 -7.70 10.85
C LEU A 44 -5.58 -7.56 12.10
N GLY A 45 -4.91 -8.65 12.48
CA GLY A 45 -4.13 -8.72 13.72
C GLY A 45 -2.93 -7.79 13.73
N ILE A 46 -2.09 -7.77 12.68
CA ILE A 46 -0.89 -6.91 12.64
C ILE A 46 -1.25 -5.43 12.75
N PRO A 47 -2.18 -4.83 11.95
CA PRO A 47 -2.51 -3.42 12.09
C PRO A 47 -2.99 -3.04 13.50
N ILE A 48 -3.82 -3.88 14.13
CA ILE A 48 -4.32 -3.65 15.48
C ILE A 48 -3.19 -3.78 16.50
N ALA A 49 -2.39 -4.85 16.42
CA ALA A 49 -1.28 -5.10 17.33
C ALA A 49 -0.23 -3.98 17.24
N THR A 50 0.10 -3.50 16.03
CA THR A 50 1.01 -2.37 15.84
C THR A 50 0.44 -1.08 16.44
N ALA A 51 -0.85 -0.79 16.24
CA ALA A 51 -1.49 0.38 16.83
C ALA A 51 -1.46 0.33 18.37
N VAL A 52 -1.84 -0.82 18.93
CA VAL A 52 -1.80 -1.04 20.38
C VAL A 52 -0.38 -0.94 20.90
N ALA A 53 0.61 -1.51 20.22
CA ALA A 53 2.01 -1.45 20.63
C ALA A 53 2.54 -0.01 20.64
N ILE A 54 2.28 0.78 19.59
CA ILE A 54 2.69 2.20 19.52
C ILE A 54 2.14 2.97 20.72
N PHE A 55 0.84 2.85 20.99
CA PHE A 55 0.22 3.52 22.13
C PHE A 55 0.70 2.98 23.47
N ALA A 56 0.77 1.67 23.65
CA ALA A 56 1.20 1.07 24.91
C ALA A 56 2.64 1.46 25.25
N ILE A 57 3.55 1.43 24.28
CA ILE A 57 4.94 1.85 24.48
C ILE A 57 4.98 3.33 24.88
N TYR A 58 4.26 4.20 24.15
CA TYR A 58 4.24 5.63 24.46
C TYR A 58 3.64 5.92 25.86
N LEU A 59 2.54 5.27 26.23
CA LEU A 59 1.87 5.51 27.52
C LEU A 59 2.63 4.91 28.72
N ILE A 60 3.28 3.76 28.55
CA ILE A 60 4.01 3.08 29.63
C ILE A 60 5.42 3.65 29.78
N SER A 61 6.09 3.96 28.67
CA SER A 61 7.46 4.47 28.66
C SER A 61 7.68 5.53 27.56
N PRO A 62 7.22 6.77 27.78
CA PRO A 62 7.39 7.86 26.83
C PRO A 62 8.85 8.13 26.46
N GLU A 63 9.77 8.00 27.44
CA GLU A 63 11.21 8.19 27.19
C GLU A 63 11.78 7.10 26.28
N PHE A 64 11.38 5.84 26.48
CA PHE A 64 11.77 4.77 25.56
C PHE A 64 11.22 5.03 24.15
N TYR A 65 9.96 5.45 24.05
CA TYR A 65 9.35 5.79 22.76
C TYR A 65 10.17 6.86 22.03
N ARG A 66 10.48 7.98 22.70
CA ARG A 66 11.28 9.06 22.11
C ARG A 66 12.71 8.63 21.77
N ALA A 67 13.33 7.81 22.61
CA ALA A 67 14.73 7.40 22.44
C ALA A 67 14.94 6.22 21.48
N ARG A 68 13.91 5.42 21.17
CA ARG A 68 14.05 4.18 20.36
C ARG A 68 13.10 4.09 19.17
N MET A 69 11.91 4.67 19.25
CA MET A 69 10.93 4.60 18.16
C MET A 69 11.12 5.74 17.15
N LEU A 70 11.38 6.95 17.65
CA LEU A 70 11.43 8.20 16.88
C LEU A 70 12.79 8.70 16.37
N PRO A 71 13.97 8.21 16.82
CA PRO A 71 15.23 8.78 16.35
C PRO A 71 15.41 8.70 14.84
N GLU A 72 16.03 9.73 14.28
CA GLU A 72 16.38 9.79 12.86
C GLU A 72 17.47 8.77 12.49
N GLY A 73 17.34 8.19 11.30
CA GLY A 73 18.14 7.09 10.76
C GLY A 73 17.81 5.73 11.37
N TYR A 74 17.86 5.60 12.70
CA TYR A 74 17.89 4.30 13.39
C TYR A 74 16.68 4.01 14.29
N GLY A 75 15.72 4.93 14.35
CA GLY A 75 14.45 4.70 15.04
C GLY A 75 13.70 3.51 14.44
N ILE A 76 13.00 2.77 15.30
CA ILE A 76 12.22 1.60 14.87
C ILE A 76 11.19 1.99 13.80
N LEU A 77 10.59 3.18 13.89
CA LEU A 77 9.61 3.64 12.90
C LEU A 77 10.28 3.94 11.55
N GLU A 78 11.36 4.71 11.52
CA GLU A 78 12.06 5.03 10.26
C GLU A 78 12.64 3.79 9.57
N LEU A 79 13.24 2.86 10.33
CA LEU A 79 13.67 1.59 9.77
C LEU A 79 12.48 0.80 9.19
N SER A 80 11.30 0.86 9.82
CA SER A 80 10.09 0.26 9.26
C SER A 80 9.64 0.96 7.97
N HIS A 81 9.78 2.29 7.89
CA HIS A 81 9.45 3.10 6.72
C HIS A 81 10.41 2.87 5.55
N PHE A 82 11.64 2.46 5.82
CA PHE A 82 12.57 1.93 4.81
C PHE A 82 12.20 0.49 4.38
N LEU A 83 12.08 -0.42 5.35
CA LEU A 83 11.98 -1.86 5.10
C LEU A 83 10.64 -2.27 4.46
N ILE A 84 9.53 -1.65 4.86
CA ILE A 84 8.19 -2.02 4.38
C ILE A 84 8.03 -1.70 2.88
N PRO A 85 8.30 -0.47 2.40
CA PRO A 85 8.30 -0.17 0.96
C PRO A 85 9.36 -0.96 0.20
N LEU A 86 10.55 -1.19 0.77
CA LEU A 86 11.56 -2.04 0.14
C LEU A 86 11.05 -3.47 -0.11
N ALA A 87 10.33 -4.06 0.86
CA ALA A 87 9.66 -5.34 0.66
C ALA A 87 8.59 -5.26 -0.46
N GLY A 88 7.84 -4.15 -0.52
CA GLY A 88 6.91 -3.85 -1.62
C GLY A 88 7.58 -3.80 -2.99
N PHE A 89 8.77 -3.20 -3.09
CA PHE A 89 9.58 -3.16 -4.30
C PHE A 89 9.94 -4.58 -4.78
N PHE A 90 10.46 -5.44 -3.89
CA PHE A 90 10.77 -6.82 -4.24
C PHE A 90 9.54 -7.65 -4.61
N ILE A 91 8.38 -7.39 -3.99
CA ILE A 91 7.11 -7.99 -4.42
C ILE A 91 6.79 -7.59 -5.87
N CYS A 92 6.93 -6.31 -6.23
CA CYS A 92 6.70 -5.83 -7.59
C CYS A 92 7.68 -6.46 -8.58
N LEU A 93 8.96 -6.59 -8.22
CA LEU A 93 9.94 -7.28 -9.05
C LEU A 93 9.54 -8.74 -9.33
N SER A 94 9.05 -9.44 -8.31
CA SER A 94 8.58 -10.82 -8.46
C SER A 94 7.37 -10.94 -9.41
N LEU A 95 6.57 -9.88 -9.55
CA LEU A 95 5.37 -9.85 -10.39
C LEU A 95 5.67 -9.74 -11.88
N PHE A 96 6.80 -9.15 -12.28
CA PHE A 96 7.19 -9.08 -13.70
C PHE A 96 7.39 -10.44 -14.36
N SER A 97 7.65 -11.49 -13.57
CA SER A 97 7.77 -12.86 -14.06
C SER A 97 6.42 -13.47 -14.47
N THR A 98 5.30 -12.93 -13.97
CA THR A 98 3.96 -13.54 -14.11
C THR A 98 3.34 -13.34 -15.49
N ILE A 99 2.55 -14.31 -15.93
CA ILE A 99 1.87 -14.28 -17.25
C ILE A 99 0.94 -13.05 -17.36
N PRO A 100 0.06 -12.72 -16.38
CA PRO A 100 -0.84 -11.58 -16.50
C PRO A 100 -0.11 -10.24 -16.71
N VAL A 101 1.00 -10.02 -15.99
CA VAL A 101 1.80 -8.79 -16.09
C VAL A 101 2.51 -8.71 -17.45
N LYS A 102 3.02 -9.82 -17.97
CA LYS A 102 3.64 -9.85 -19.31
C LYS A 102 2.62 -9.58 -20.43
N SER A 103 1.42 -10.14 -20.30
CA SER A 103 0.40 -10.08 -21.34
C SER A 103 -0.45 -8.81 -21.34
N TRP A 104 -0.51 -8.05 -20.25
CA TRP A 104 -1.35 -6.86 -20.15
C TRP A 104 -0.54 -5.57 -19.92
N PRO A 105 -0.34 -4.73 -20.95
CA PRO A 105 0.52 -3.55 -20.85
C PRO A 105 0.12 -2.57 -19.76
N LEU A 106 -1.17 -2.30 -19.56
CA LEU A 106 -1.64 -1.38 -18.52
C LEU A 106 -1.33 -1.90 -17.11
N LEU A 107 -1.51 -3.21 -16.89
CA LEU A 107 -1.14 -3.83 -15.62
C LEU A 107 0.37 -3.76 -15.40
N ARG A 108 1.17 -4.02 -16.44
CA ARG A 108 2.63 -3.87 -16.38
C ARG A 108 3.05 -2.45 -16.00
N THR A 109 2.45 -1.44 -16.64
CA THR A 109 2.70 -0.03 -16.30
C THR A 109 2.35 0.27 -14.85
N ALA A 110 1.22 -0.25 -14.34
CA ALA A 110 0.85 -0.10 -12.95
C ALA A 110 1.86 -0.75 -11.99
N ILE A 111 2.37 -1.95 -12.30
CA ILE A 111 3.40 -2.62 -11.50
C ILE A 111 4.73 -1.86 -11.54
N VAL A 112 5.14 -1.32 -12.70
CA VAL A 112 6.32 -0.44 -12.81
C VAL A 112 6.15 0.78 -11.91
N PHE A 113 4.98 1.43 -11.95
CA PHE A 113 4.71 2.57 -11.11
C PHE A 113 4.81 2.21 -9.62
N PHE A 114 4.18 1.11 -9.18
CA PHE A 114 4.31 0.66 -7.78
C PHE A 114 5.74 0.33 -7.39
N ALA A 115 6.53 -0.30 -8.27
CA ALA A 115 7.94 -0.59 -8.00
C ALA A 115 8.75 0.70 -7.81
N ILE A 116 8.62 1.65 -8.73
CA ILE A 116 9.31 2.95 -8.65
C ILE A 116 8.86 3.69 -7.39
N SER A 117 7.57 3.74 -7.08
CA SER A 117 7.06 4.40 -5.87
C SER A 117 7.62 3.76 -4.59
N CYS A 118 7.64 2.43 -4.51
CA CYS A 118 8.18 1.73 -3.34
C CYS A 118 9.68 1.96 -3.15
N PHE A 119 10.45 1.91 -4.24
CA PHE A 119 11.88 2.18 -4.22
C PHE A 119 12.19 3.63 -3.85
N TYR A 120 11.42 4.57 -4.42
CA TYR A 120 11.53 5.99 -4.11
C TYR A 120 11.21 6.26 -2.63
N ILE A 121 10.11 5.72 -2.09
CA ILE A 121 9.78 5.89 -0.67
C ILE A 121 10.91 5.34 0.21
N ALA A 122 11.36 4.10 -0.02
CA ALA A 122 12.46 3.53 0.76
C ALA A 122 13.74 4.39 0.67
N GLY A 123 14.07 4.89 -0.52
CA GLY A 123 15.18 5.82 -0.69
C GLY A 123 15.00 7.08 0.13
N GLU A 124 13.87 7.78 -0.01
CA GLU A 124 13.61 9.04 0.68
C GLU A 124 13.63 8.90 2.22
N GLU A 125 12.95 7.88 2.76
CA GLU A 125 12.84 7.61 4.20
C GLU A 125 14.17 7.24 4.87
N HIS A 126 15.20 6.90 4.09
CA HIS A 126 16.52 6.59 4.63
C HIS A 126 17.64 7.34 3.92
N SER A 127 17.28 8.52 3.38
CA SER A 127 18.22 9.48 2.78
C SER A 127 19.12 8.81 1.73
N TRP A 128 18.51 8.00 0.86
CA TRP A 128 19.15 7.20 -0.19
C TRP A 128 20.28 6.27 0.27
N GLY A 129 20.33 5.95 1.57
CA GLY A 129 21.37 5.13 2.19
C GLY A 129 22.40 5.92 3.00
N GLN A 130 22.26 7.25 3.11
CA GLN A 130 23.21 8.10 3.83
C GLN A 130 23.42 7.63 5.26
N TRP A 131 22.35 7.21 5.93
CA TRP A 131 22.42 6.68 7.29
C TRP A 131 23.16 5.35 7.38
N PHE A 132 23.14 4.50 6.35
CA PHE A 132 23.88 3.23 6.33
C PHE A 132 25.37 3.40 6.06
N PHE A 133 25.72 4.32 5.16
CA PHE A 133 27.08 4.47 4.65
C PHE A 133 27.80 5.72 5.15
N TYR A 134 27.09 6.57 5.91
CA TYR A 134 27.60 7.75 6.62
C TYR A 134 28.37 8.73 5.72
N TRP A 135 27.90 8.95 4.49
CA TRP A 135 28.46 10.02 3.67
C TRP A 135 27.91 11.39 4.09
N ASP A 136 28.71 12.41 3.85
CA ASP A 136 28.34 13.79 4.12
C ASP A 136 27.34 14.32 3.08
N THR A 137 26.42 15.17 3.54
CA THR A 137 25.56 15.94 2.64
C THR A 137 26.39 16.99 1.91
N PRO A 138 26.33 17.06 0.56
CA PRO A 138 27.04 18.09 -0.20
C PRO A 138 26.69 19.50 0.26
N GLU A 139 27.65 20.41 0.32
CA GLU A 139 27.47 21.76 0.88
C GLU A 139 26.27 22.52 0.26
N LEU A 140 26.16 22.50 -1.06
CA LEU A 140 25.03 23.14 -1.77
C LEU A 140 23.69 22.50 -1.44
N TRP A 141 23.68 21.18 -1.17
CA TRP A 141 22.47 20.45 -0.80
C TRP A 141 22.08 20.69 0.66
N GLY A 142 23.05 20.80 1.58
CA GLY A 142 22.82 21.15 2.98
C GLY A 142 22.24 22.55 3.18
N ARG A 143 22.43 23.45 2.21
CA ARG A 143 21.78 24.78 2.22
C ARG A 143 20.27 24.72 1.96
N ILE A 144 19.77 23.66 1.32
CA ILE A 144 18.36 23.49 0.98
C ILE A 144 17.67 22.37 1.77
N ASN A 145 18.40 21.33 2.16
CA ASN A 145 17.89 20.22 2.95
C ASN A 145 17.94 20.58 4.45
N ARG A 146 16.78 20.55 5.10
CA ARG A 146 16.63 21.03 6.48
C ARG A 146 17.24 20.12 7.55
N GLN A 147 17.65 18.91 7.18
CA GLN A 147 18.17 17.89 8.10
C GLN A 147 19.62 17.50 7.78
N ASN A 148 20.28 18.24 6.88
CA ASN A 148 21.59 17.85 6.33
C ASN A 148 21.56 16.42 5.80
N GLU A 149 20.52 16.08 5.05
CA GLU A 149 20.36 14.78 4.40
C GLU A 149 20.34 14.87 2.87
N THR A 150 20.48 13.74 2.18
CA THR A 150 20.45 13.67 0.70
C THR A 150 19.07 13.40 0.10
N ASN A 151 18.03 13.15 0.89
CA ASN A 151 16.66 13.00 0.40
C ASN A 151 16.07 14.32 -0.13
N LEU A 152 15.03 14.19 -0.95
CA LEU A 152 14.30 15.29 -1.52
C LEU A 152 13.20 15.79 -0.58
N HIS A 153 12.55 14.92 0.19
CA HIS A 153 11.40 15.28 1.02
C HIS A 153 11.72 16.28 2.14
N ASN A 154 13.00 16.42 2.54
CA ASN A 154 13.44 17.38 3.55
C ASN A 154 13.80 18.75 2.98
N THR A 155 13.80 18.91 1.65
CA THR A 155 14.10 20.19 0.99
C THR A 155 12.90 21.15 0.99
N PHE A 156 11.76 20.74 0.43
CA PHE A 156 10.56 21.57 0.32
C PHE A 156 9.34 20.87 0.92
N VAL A 157 8.48 21.65 1.58
CA VAL A 157 7.23 21.16 2.19
C VAL A 157 6.37 20.39 1.19
N LEU A 158 6.37 20.81 -0.09
CA LEU A 158 5.63 20.13 -1.14
C LEU A 158 6.10 18.68 -1.35
N PHE A 159 7.40 18.42 -1.34
CA PHE A 159 7.97 17.08 -1.57
C PHE A 159 7.71 16.12 -0.41
N ASN A 160 7.50 16.65 0.79
CA ASN A 160 7.01 15.87 1.92
C ASN A 160 5.50 15.62 1.83
N GLN A 161 4.70 16.69 1.69
CA GLN A 161 3.25 16.59 1.85
C GLN A 161 2.52 15.99 0.64
N LEU A 162 2.99 16.25 -0.59
CA LEU A 162 2.28 15.82 -1.79
C LEU A 162 2.23 14.28 -1.91
N PRO A 163 3.35 13.54 -1.78
CA PRO A 163 3.31 12.07 -1.80
C PRO A 163 2.41 11.50 -0.71
N GLN A 164 2.51 12.01 0.52
CA GLN A 164 1.68 11.57 1.64
C GLN A 164 0.19 11.80 1.38
N ASN A 165 -0.19 12.96 0.84
CA ASN A 165 -1.59 13.29 0.56
C ASN A 165 -2.16 12.43 -0.58
N ILE A 166 -1.37 12.16 -1.63
CA ILE A 166 -1.75 11.24 -2.70
C ILE A 166 -2.00 9.84 -2.12
N LEU A 167 -1.09 9.34 -1.29
CA LEU A 167 -1.20 8.04 -0.65
C LEU A 167 -2.40 7.97 0.30
N ARG A 168 -2.62 8.99 1.12
CA ARG A 168 -3.80 9.08 2.01
C ARG A 168 -5.10 9.05 1.20
N MET A 169 -5.17 9.77 0.08
CA MET A 169 -6.33 9.72 -0.81
C MET A 169 -6.52 8.33 -1.42
N ALA A 170 -5.44 7.66 -1.83
CA ALA A 170 -5.49 6.27 -2.31
C ALA A 170 -5.97 5.29 -1.23
N ILE A 171 -5.59 5.51 0.03
CA ILE A 171 -6.07 4.72 1.18
C ILE A 171 -7.58 4.92 1.40
N VAL A 172 -8.07 6.15 1.37
CA VAL A 172 -9.51 6.42 1.51
C VAL A 172 -10.29 5.80 0.36
N ILE A 173 -9.89 6.08 -0.88
CA ILE A 173 -10.63 5.62 -2.07
C ILE A 173 -10.50 4.10 -2.23
N GLY A 174 -9.27 3.60 -2.29
CA GLY A 174 -8.96 2.20 -2.55
C GLY A 174 -9.15 1.31 -1.33
N GLY A 175 -8.82 1.77 -0.14
CA GLY A 175 -8.86 0.98 1.09
C GLY A 175 -10.20 0.97 1.82
N ILE A 176 -11.04 1.99 1.62
CA ILE A 176 -12.31 2.14 2.35
C ILE A 176 -13.49 2.22 1.37
N ILE A 177 -13.51 3.22 0.50
CA ILE A 177 -14.68 3.49 -0.36
C ILE A 177 -14.92 2.34 -1.34
N LEU A 178 -13.91 1.92 -2.10
CA LEU A 178 -14.04 0.84 -3.09
C LEU A 178 -14.47 -0.50 -2.47
N PRO A 179 -13.84 -1.04 -1.41
CA PRO A 179 -14.23 -2.34 -0.87
C PRO A 179 -15.61 -2.32 -0.20
N LEU A 180 -16.02 -1.20 0.42
CA LEU A 180 -17.26 -1.12 1.19
C LEU A 180 -18.47 -0.62 0.38
N SER A 181 -18.27 0.22 -0.64
CA SER A 181 -19.36 0.79 -1.42
C SER A 181 -19.75 -0.09 -2.62
N SER A 182 -20.95 -0.69 -2.56
CA SER A 182 -21.49 -1.45 -3.68
C SER A 182 -21.70 -0.60 -4.94
N ARG A 183 -22.03 0.69 -4.78
CA ARG A 183 -22.15 1.65 -5.89
C ARG A 183 -20.79 1.90 -6.55
N ALA A 184 -19.75 2.13 -5.75
CA ALA A 184 -18.40 2.36 -6.27
C ALA A 184 -17.88 1.11 -6.99
N ARG A 185 -18.07 -0.09 -6.44
CA ARG A 185 -17.73 -1.36 -7.12
C ARG A 185 -18.43 -1.52 -8.45
N ARG A 186 -19.74 -1.24 -8.53
CA ARG A 186 -20.49 -1.30 -9.81
C ARG A 186 -19.98 -0.29 -10.83
N PHE A 187 -19.57 0.90 -10.38
CA PHE A 187 -19.01 1.92 -11.26
C PHE A 187 -17.68 1.46 -11.86
N VAL A 188 -16.75 0.97 -11.04
CA VAL A 188 -15.43 0.52 -11.50
C VAL A 188 -15.45 -0.82 -12.24
N ALA A 189 -16.49 -1.64 -12.04
CA ALA A 189 -16.66 -2.93 -12.72
C ALA A 189 -16.68 -2.84 -14.26
N ARG A 190 -16.88 -1.63 -14.81
CA ARG A 190 -16.85 -1.35 -16.25
C ARG A 190 -15.43 -1.31 -16.83
N TYR A 191 -14.42 -1.17 -15.98
CA TYR A 191 -13.02 -0.98 -16.38
C TYR A 191 -12.18 -2.16 -15.90
N PRO A 192 -11.78 -3.08 -16.80
CA PRO A 192 -11.04 -4.29 -16.41
C PRO A 192 -9.80 -3.98 -15.57
N ILE A 193 -9.00 -2.99 -15.95
CA ILE A 193 -7.76 -2.67 -15.22
C ILE A 193 -8.04 -2.25 -13.78
N ILE A 194 -9.11 -1.47 -13.57
CA ILE A 194 -9.50 -1.03 -12.23
C ILE A 194 -9.99 -2.22 -11.41
N VAL A 195 -10.73 -3.16 -12.01
CA VAL A 195 -11.14 -4.42 -11.34
C VAL A 195 -9.90 -5.22 -10.91
N ALA A 196 -8.90 -5.34 -11.77
CA ALA A 196 -7.67 -6.08 -11.45
C ALA A 196 -6.89 -5.47 -10.28
N LEU A 197 -6.92 -4.14 -10.15
CA LEU A 197 -6.25 -3.37 -9.11
C LEU A 197 -7.13 -3.11 -7.88
N THR A 198 -8.42 -3.45 -7.90
CA THR A 198 -9.32 -3.21 -6.76
C THR A 198 -8.93 -4.13 -5.59
N PRO A 199 -8.58 -3.64 -4.40
CA PRO A 199 -8.21 -4.52 -3.29
C PRO A 199 -9.41 -5.28 -2.71
N PRO A 200 -9.18 -6.42 -2.05
CA PRO A 200 -10.23 -7.14 -1.31
C PRO A 200 -10.62 -6.38 -0.03
N ALA A 201 -11.76 -6.74 0.57
CA ALA A 201 -12.21 -6.12 1.83
C ALA A 201 -11.25 -6.31 3.01
N ALA A 202 -10.35 -7.32 2.95
CA ALA A 202 -9.31 -7.53 3.94
C ALA A 202 -8.30 -6.37 4.05
N ILE A 203 -8.27 -5.42 3.11
CA ILE A 203 -7.43 -4.21 3.21
C ILE A 203 -8.01 -3.17 4.18
N VAL A 204 -9.30 -3.27 4.50
CA VAL A 204 -10.03 -2.24 5.26
C VAL A 204 -9.43 -1.99 6.64
N PRO A 205 -9.00 -3.00 7.44
CA PRO A 205 -8.45 -2.75 8.77
C PRO A 205 -7.22 -1.83 8.74
N VAL A 206 -6.22 -2.13 7.91
CA VAL A 206 -5.03 -1.27 7.80
C VAL A 206 -5.38 0.13 7.27
N ALA A 207 -6.33 0.24 6.34
CA ALA A 207 -6.80 1.51 5.83
C ALA A 207 -7.49 2.36 6.91
N VAL A 208 -8.36 1.75 7.72
CA VAL A 208 -9.03 2.44 8.83
C VAL A 208 -8.01 2.88 9.88
N THR A 209 -7.06 2.02 10.26
CA THR A 209 -6.01 2.39 11.22
C THR A 209 -5.18 3.55 10.71
N ALA A 210 -4.79 3.55 9.43
CA ALA A 210 -4.09 4.68 8.79
C ALA A 210 -4.88 6.00 8.91
N ILE A 211 -6.19 5.97 8.66
CA ILE A 211 -7.04 7.16 8.76
C ILE A 211 -7.25 7.61 10.21
N VAL A 212 -7.33 6.69 11.17
CA VAL A 212 -7.38 7.02 12.60
C VAL A 212 -6.12 7.76 13.02
N PHE A 213 -4.93 7.26 12.68
CA PHE A 213 -3.67 7.96 12.98
C PHE A 213 -3.54 9.28 12.22
N SER A 214 -4.01 9.36 10.97
CA SER A 214 -4.12 10.64 10.24
C SER A 214 -5.00 11.65 10.99
N GLY A 215 -6.12 11.18 11.55
CA GLY A 215 -7.02 12.00 12.35
C GLY A 215 -6.36 12.52 13.62
N ILE A 216 -5.58 11.68 14.32
CA ILE A 216 -4.78 12.09 15.48
C ILE A 216 -3.80 13.20 15.10
N VAL A 217 -3.10 13.07 13.97
CA VAL A 217 -2.22 14.13 13.45
C VAL A 217 -2.99 15.43 13.26
N THR A 218 -4.17 15.39 12.64
CA THR A 218 -4.99 16.58 12.40
C THR A 218 -5.49 17.22 13.71
N ILE A 219 -5.98 16.41 14.66
CA ILE A 219 -6.49 16.89 15.95
C ILE A 219 -5.35 17.51 16.76
N GLN A 220 -4.20 16.85 16.88
CA GLN A 220 -3.05 17.38 17.61
C GLN A 220 -2.50 18.66 16.96
N LYS A 221 -2.47 18.74 15.63
CA LYS A 221 -2.08 19.97 14.91
C LYS A 221 -3.08 21.13 15.06
N SER A 222 -4.32 20.85 15.46
CA SER A 222 -5.33 21.91 15.67
C SER A 222 -5.11 22.69 16.97
N GLY A 223 -4.29 22.17 17.91
CA GLY A 223 -4.08 22.77 19.22
C GLY A 223 -5.25 22.60 20.20
N LEU A 224 -6.28 21.82 19.83
CA LEU A 224 -7.45 21.54 20.69
C LEU A 224 -7.16 20.51 21.79
N VAL A 225 -6.06 19.76 21.65
CA VAL A 225 -5.58 18.76 22.58
C VAL A 225 -4.09 18.98 22.77
N ASP A 226 -3.56 18.57 23.92
CA ASP A 226 -2.13 18.64 24.20
C ASP A 226 -1.34 17.62 23.34
N GLU A 227 -0.75 16.60 23.96
CA GLU A 227 0.00 15.56 23.26
C GLU A 227 -0.71 14.21 23.44
N ILE A 228 -1.34 13.71 22.36
CA ILE A 228 -1.93 12.36 22.33
C ILE A 228 -0.82 11.33 22.11
N LEU A 229 0.10 11.63 21.20
CA LEU A 229 1.24 10.79 20.83
C LEU A 229 2.40 11.69 20.39
N ALA A 230 3.64 11.36 20.79
CA ALA A 230 4.82 12.04 20.28
C ALA A 230 5.02 11.74 18.78
N ARG A 231 5.16 12.79 17.96
CA ARG A 231 5.26 12.73 16.48
C ARG A 231 4.24 11.74 15.85
N PRO A 232 2.93 12.04 15.89
CA PRO A 232 1.90 11.13 15.40
C PRO A 232 1.95 10.90 13.88
N SER A 233 2.69 11.75 13.13
CA SER A 233 2.93 11.57 11.70
C SER A 233 3.73 10.29 11.41
N GLU A 234 4.77 10.01 12.19
CA GLU A 234 5.62 8.81 12.01
C GLU A 234 4.79 7.53 12.15
N ALA A 235 3.92 7.52 13.18
CA ALA A 235 3.02 6.41 13.41
C ALA A 235 1.98 6.27 12.28
N ALA A 236 1.47 7.38 11.75
CA ALA A 236 0.54 7.34 10.60
C ALA A 236 1.21 6.77 9.35
N GLU A 237 2.47 7.15 9.08
CA GLU A 237 3.26 6.69 7.94
C GLU A 237 3.52 5.18 7.98
N THR A 238 3.74 4.62 9.18
CA THR A 238 3.82 3.15 9.35
C THR A 238 2.58 2.45 8.78
N PHE A 239 1.37 2.99 9.02
CA PHE A 239 0.15 2.39 8.47
C PHE A 239 -0.06 2.70 6.98
N TYR A 240 0.44 3.82 6.48
CA TYR A 240 0.42 4.08 5.03
C TYR A 240 1.28 3.08 4.26
N TYR A 241 2.49 2.82 4.76
CA TYR A 241 3.40 1.87 4.14
C TYR A 241 2.94 0.42 4.34
N MET A 242 2.36 0.11 5.50
CA MET A 242 1.70 -1.18 5.73
C MET A 242 0.53 -1.40 4.75
N PHE A 243 -0.27 -0.37 4.45
CA PHE A 243 -1.32 -0.44 3.44
C PHE A 243 -0.75 -0.79 2.06
N ILE A 244 0.34 -0.13 1.62
CA ILE A 244 1.02 -0.46 0.36
C ILE A 244 1.45 -1.92 0.34
N LEU A 245 2.15 -2.38 1.39
CA LEU A 245 2.66 -3.73 1.46
C LEU A 245 1.53 -4.77 1.43
N PHE A 246 0.49 -4.58 2.24
CA PHE A 246 -0.66 -5.49 2.29
C PHE A 246 -1.38 -5.54 0.95
N TYR A 247 -1.58 -4.38 0.32
CA TYR A 247 -2.13 -4.31 -1.02
C TYR A 247 -1.30 -5.10 -2.03
N LEU A 248 0.03 -4.94 -2.03
CA LEU A 248 0.91 -5.64 -2.95
C LEU A 248 0.96 -7.15 -2.70
N ILE A 249 0.89 -7.60 -1.44
CA ILE A 249 0.76 -9.02 -1.10
C ILE A 249 -0.55 -9.59 -1.67
N MET A 250 -1.67 -8.90 -1.47
CA MET A 250 -2.99 -9.33 -1.98
C MET A 250 -3.03 -9.33 -3.51
N LEU A 251 -2.44 -8.30 -4.15
CA LEU A 251 -2.32 -8.22 -5.60
C LEU A 251 -1.45 -9.37 -6.15
N ARG A 252 -0.32 -9.66 -5.50
CA ARG A 252 0.55 -10.79 -5.89
C ARG A 252 -0.16 -12.13 -5.82
N ARG A 253 -0.92 -12.39 -4.75
CA ARG A 253 -1.73 -13.61 -4.63
C ARG A 253 -2.74 -13.74 -5.76
N ARG A 254 -3.46 -12.65 -6.05
CA ARG A 254 -4.46 -12.60 -7.12
C ARG A 254 -3.85 -12.91 -8.48
N LEU A 255 -2.76 -12.24 -8.85
CA LEU A 255 -2.13 -12.43 -10.16
C LEU A 255 -1.52 -13.83 -10.31
N ARG A 256 -0.97 -14.41 -9.24
CA ARG A 256 -0.47 -15.79 -9.25
C ARG A 256 -1.57 -16.82 -9.35
N HIS A 257 -2.70 -16.62 -8.68
CA HIS A 257 -3.86 -17.50 -8.82
C HIS A 257 -4.42 -17.47 -10.25
N GLN A 258 -4.51 -16.28 -10.87
CA GLN A 258 -4.92 -16.17 -12.27
C GLN A 258 -3.97 -16.90 -13.22
N GLN A 259 -2.67 -16.84 -12.96
CA GLN A 259 -1.70 -17.61 -13.74
C GLN A 259 -1.92 -19.13 -13.60
N ALA A 260 -2.23 -19.63 -12.41
CA ALA A 260 -2.50 -21.05 -12.19
C ALA A 260 -3.76 -21.53 -12.94
N ASP A 261 -4.84 -20.73 -12.94
CA ASP A 261 -6.07 -21.05 -13.69
C ASP A 261 -5.83 -21.07 -15.22
N VAL A 262 -4.85 -20.30 -15.74
CA VAL A 262 -4.47 -20.32 -17.16
C VAL A 262 -3.65 -21.56 -17.52
N VAL A 263 -2.77 -22.01 -16.62
CA VAL A 263 -1.89 -23.17 -16.87
C VAL A 263 -2.64 -24.50 -16.71
N VAL A 264 -3.61 -24.58 -15.80
CA VAL A 264 -4.44 -25.77 -15.57
C VAL A 264 -5.91 -25.40 -15.80
N PRO A 265 -6.42 -25.57 -17.04
CA PRO A 265 -7.83 -25.32 -17.33
C PRO A 265 -8.70 -26.23 -16.48
N ARG A 266 -9.69 -25.67 -15.78
CA ARG A 266 -10.70 -26.49 -15.08
C ARG A 266 -11.55 -27.21 -16.13
N SER A 267 -11.57 -28.54 -16.06
CA SER A 267 -12.40 -29.45 -16.88
C SER A 267 -13.88 -29.24 -16.62
#